data_AF-A0A2D1R2T0-F1
#
_entry.id   AF-A0A2D1R2T0-F1
#
_cell.length_a   1.000
_cell.length_b   1.000
_cell.length_c   1.000
_cell.angle_alpha   90.00
_cell.angle_beta   90.00
_cell.angle_gamma   90.00
#
_symmetry.space_group_name_H-M   'P 1'
#
loop_
_entity.id
_entity.type
_entity.pdbx_description
1 polymer ?
#
loop_
_entity_poly.entity_id
_entity_poly.type
_entity_poly.pdbx_seq_one_letter_code
_entity_poly.pdbx_strand_id
1 'polypeptide(L)'
;MSLPPRQSGRIAARAHHSPAAAILRKFEPFFVIGEVSGGPLLIASIAALVLINTAWGSTYAHIWDAPLRLTYDGWAIAKPLSGWINDALMPLFFLIIGTDENGGAIFDHGSGGIVLLRAA
;
A
#
# COMPACT_ATOMS: atom_id res chain seq x y z
N MET A 1 39.49 -22.77 -24.24
CA MET A 1 40.38 -22.63 -23.06
C MET A 1 39.50 -22.66 -21.81
N SER A 2 39.22 -23.86 -21.31
CA SER A 2 38.20 -24.18 -20.30
C SER A 2 38.75 -24.01 -18.89
N LEU A 3 38.09 -23.17 -18.08
CA LEU A 3 38.48 -22.90 -16.71
C LEU A 3 38.35 -24.17 -15.83
N PRO A 4 39.29 -24.41 -14.89
CA PRO A 4 39.29 -25.61 -14.07
C PRO A 4 38.11 -25.66 -13.08
N PRO A 5 37.56 -26.86 -12.80
CA PRO A 5 36.25 -27.08 -12.17
C PRO A 5 36.13 -26.76 -10.67
N ARG A 6 37.18 -26.26 -10.03
CA ARG A 6 37.26 -26.09 -8.56
C ARG A 6 36.90 -24.70 -8.04
N GLN A 7 36.76 -23.70 -8.92
CA GLN A 7 36.44 -22.33 -8.51
C GLN A 7 34.97 -21.93 -8.71
N SER A 8 34.23 -22.60 -9.60
CA SER A 8 32.85 -22.24 -9.92
C SER A 8 31.87 -22.50 -8.75
N GLY A 9 32.11 -23.56 -7.97
CA GLY A 9 31.26 -23.91 -6.83
C GLY A 9 31.32 -22.96 -5.63
N ARG A 10 32.41 -22.17 -5.47
CA ARG A 10 32.57 -21.27 -4.32
C ARG A 10 31.94 -19.88 -4.52
N ILE A 11 31.63 -19.52 -5.77
CA ILE A 11 31.09 -18.19 -6.12
C ILE A 11 29.55 -18.23 -6.12
N ALA A 12 28.94 -19.35 -6.55
CA ALA A 12 27.49 -19.56 -6.47
C ALA A 12 26.97 -19.68 -5.02
N ALA A 13 27.79 -20.19 -4.09
CA ALA A 13 27.38 -20.41 -2.71
C ALA A 13 27.31 -19.11 -1.86
N ARG A 14 27.93 -18.00 -2.29
CA ARG A 14 27.95 -16.73 -1.53
C ARG A 14 26.95 -15.68 -2.01
N ALA A 15 26.27 -15.89 -3.13
CA ALA A 15 25.29 -14.94 -3.65
C ALA A 15 23.89 -15.07 -3.01
N HIS A 16 23.64 -16.12 -2.23
CA HIS A 16 22.28 -16.58 -1.91
C HIS A 16 21.80 -16.38 -0.47
N HIS A 17 22.46 -15.56 0.36
CA HIS A 17 22.03 -15.36 1.76
C HIS A 17 21.95 -13.89 2.17
N SER A 18 21.17 -13.10 1.42
CA SER A 18 20.49 -11.95 2.03
C SER A 18 19.08 -12.40 2.41
N PRO A 19 18.79 -12.71 3.68
CA PRO A 19 17.45 -13.12 4.13
C PRO A 19 16.39 -12.06 3.80
N ALA A 20 16.80 -10.80 3.64
CA ALA A 20 15.94 -9.72 3.20
C ALA A 20 15.37 -9.97 1.78
N ALA A 21 16.15 -10.53 0.85
CA ALA A 21 15.68 -10.76 -0.52
C ALA A 21 14.67 -11.91 -0.63
N ALA A 22 14.81 -12.95 0.21
CA ALA A 22 13.85 -14.06 0.27
C ALA A 22 12.51 -13.61 0.89
N ILE A 23 12.57 -12.75 1.89
CA ILE A 23 11.40 -12.13 2.53
C ILE A 23 10.70 -11.23 1.52
N LEU A 24 11.43 -10.36 0.82
CA LEU A 24 10.85 -9.44 -0.17
C LEU A 24 10.18 -10.14 -1.36
N ARG A 25 10.76 -11.24 -1.88
CA ARG A 25 10.12 -12.05 -2.93
C ARG A 25 8.82 -12.73 -2.50
N LYS A 26 8.61 -12.91 -1.19
CA LYS A 26 7.36 -13.48 -0.64
C LYS A 26 6.24 -12.43 -0.52
N PHE A 27 6.59 -11.14 -0.55
CA PHE A 27 5.67 -9.99 -0.50
C PHE A 27 5.40 -9.35 -1.87
N GLU A 28 6.09 -9.78 -2.93
CA GLU A 28 5.81 -9.40 -4.31
C GLU A 28 4.33 -9.55 -4.73
N PRO A 29 3.59 -10.63 -4.37
CA PRO A 29 2.16 -10.73 -4.71
C PRO A 29 1.25 -9.77 -3.92
N PHE A 30 1.73 -9.13 -2.85
CA PHE A 30 0.94 -8.16 -2.07
C PHE A 30 0.96 -6.74 -2.65
N PHE A 31 1.83 -6.47 -3.63
CA PHE A 31 1.92 -5.18 -4.31
C PHE A 31 1.29 -5.18 -5.71
N VAL A 32 0.77 -6.33 -6.16
CA VAL A 32 0.03 -6.40 -7.42
C VAL A 32 -1.34 -5.77 -7.19
N ILE A 33 -1.38 -4.49 -7.54
CA ILE A 33 -2.56 -3.63 -7.69
C ILE A 33 -3.61 -4.41 -8.48
N GLY A 34 -4.64 -4.88 -7.79
CA GLY A 34 -5.74 -5.65 -8.40
C GLY A 34 -6.80 -6.01 -7.38
N GLU A 35 -6.43 -6.61 -6.24
CA GLU A 35 -7.45 -7.12 -5.30
C GLU A 35 -7.08 -7.05 -3.81
N VAL A 36 -5.81 -6.81 -3.45
CA VAL A 36 -5.39 -6.80 -2.04
C VAL A 36 -4.78 -5.44 -1.67
N SER A 37 -5.66 -4.48 -1.37
CA SER A 37 -5.29 -3.13 -0.91
C SER A 37 -4.57 -3.09 0.45
N GLY A 38 -4.43 -4.23 1.15
CA GLY A 38 -3.85 -4.32 2.49
C GLY A 38 -2.33 -4.50 2.56
N GLY A 39 -1.67 -4.87 1.45
CA GLY A 39 -0.23 -5.16 1.43
C GLY A 39 0.66 -3.97 1.83
N PRO A 40 0.52 -2.81 1.16
CA PRO A 40 1.28 -1.61 1.50
C PRO A 40 1.03 -1.12 2.93
N LEU A 41 -0.23 -1.20 3.40
CA LEU A 41 -0.62 -0.85 4.77
C LEU A 41 0.07 -1.74 5.80
N LEU A 42 0.10 -3.06 5.57
CA LEU A 42 0.74 -4.01 6.47
C LEU A 42 2.25 -3.76 6.58
N ILE A 43 2.90 -3.43 5.46
CA ILE A 43 4.33 -3.08 5.45
C ILE A 43 4.58 -1.75 6.18
N ALA A 44 3.73 -0.75 5.97
CA ALA A 44 3.80 0.51 6.71
C ALA A 44 3.61 0.29 8.22
N SER A 45 2.68 -0.56 8.64
CA SER A 45 2.47 -0.92 10.04
C SER A 45 3.68 -1.63 10.65
N ILE A 46 4.26 -2.62 9.95
CA ILE A 46 5.48 -3.30 10.41
C ILE A 46 6.64 -2.31 10.51
N ALA A 47 6.82 -1.44 9.52
CA ALA A 47 7.85 -0.42 9.55
C ALA A 47 7.69 0.53 10.75
N ALA A 48 6.47 0.98 11.04
CA ALA A 48 6.17 1.81 12.21
C ALA A 48 6.48 1.07 13.54
N LEU A 49 6.13 -0.23 13.63
CA LEU A 49 6.45 -1.05 14.80
C LEU A 49 7.97 -1.25 14.98
N VAL A 50 8.72 -1.44 13.90
CA VAL A 50 10.18 -1.54 13.99
C VAL A 50 10.78 -0.19 14.41
N LEU A 51 10.33 0.92 13.82
CA LEU A 51 10.79 2.27 14.15
C LEU A 51 10.57 2.62 15.61
N ILE A 52 9.39 2.36 16.18
CA ILE A 52 9.10 2.68 17.59
C ILE A 52 9.93 1.85 18.58
N ASN A 53 10.34 0.63 18.21
CA ASN A 53 11.16 -0.26 19.05
C ASN A 53 12.67 0.01 18.94
N THR A 54 13.10 0.96 18.11
CA THR A 54 14.52 1.33 17.96
C THR A 54 14.87 2.61 18.74
N ALA A 55 16.15 2.95 18.81
CA ALA A 55 16.63 4.18 19.46
C ALA A 55 16.02 5.48 18.90
N TRP A 56 15.42 5.43 17.70
CA TRP A 56 14.68 6.54 17.09
C TRP A 56 13.20 6.58 17.43
N GLY A 57 12.69 5.64 18.24
CA GLY A 57 11.28 5.58 18.60
C GLY A 57 10.78 6.84 19.32
N SER A 58 11.59 7.42 20.20
CA SER A 58 11.27 8.70 20.85
C SER A 58 11.14 9.83 19.83
N THR A 59 12.06 9.90 18.86
CA THR A 59 12.03 10.91 17.79
C THR A 59 10.81 10.71 16.89
N TYR A 60 10.47 9.48 16.54
CA TYR A 60 9.27 9.16 15.78
C TYR A 60 7.99 9.57 16.51
N ALA A 61 7.88 9.27 17.81
CA ALA A 61 6.76 9.68 18.65
C ALA A 61 6.65 11.22 18.74
N HIS A 62 7.78 11.91 18.93
CA HIS A 62 7.79 13.38 18.96
C HIS A 62 7.37 14.00 17.63
N ILE A 63 7.72 13.41 16.48
CA ILE A 63 7.27 13.87 15.17
C ILE A 63 5.77 13.60 14.98
N TRP A 64 5.29 12.43 15.43
CA TRP A 64 3.89 12.03 15.29
C TRP A 64 2.94 12.92 16.11
N ASP A 65 3.36 13.30 17.32
CA ASP A 65 2.64 14.21 18.22
C ASP A 65 3.00 15.69 18.00
N ALA A 66 3.93 15.99 17.07
CA ALA A 66 4.34 17.36 16.81
C ALA A 66 3.13 18.22 16.41
N PRO A 67 2.85 19.31 17.14
CA PRO A 67 1.73 20.18 16.83
C PRO A 67 2.04 20.98 15.56
N LEU A 68 1.37 20.64 14.46
CA LEU A 68 1.44 21.41 13.22
C LEU A 68 0.35 22.50 13.29
N ARG A 69 0.79 23.76 13.35
CA ARG A 69 -0.07 24.94 13.39
C ARG A 69 -0.06 25.62 12.02
N LEU A 70 -1.23 25.70 11.39
CA LEU A 70 -1.46 26.50 10.19
C LEU A 70 -2.24 27.75 10.61
N THR A 71 -1.67 28.92 10.31
CA THR A 71 -2.27 30.21 10.64
C THR A 71 -2.52 31.00 9.36
N TYR A 72 -3.74 31.48 9.17
CA TYR A 72 -4.12 32.34 8.05
C TYR A 72 -5.08 33.43 8.55
N ASP A 73 -4.69 34.70 8.38
CA ASP A 73 -5.51 35.89 8.67
C ASP A 73 -6.31 35.84 9.99
N GLY A 74 -5.64 35.54 11.11
CA GLY A 74 -6.24 35.48 12.44
C GLY A 74 -6.88 34.13 12.80
N TRP A 75 -7.07 33.22 11.84
CA TRP A 75 -7.49 31.84 12.08
C TRP A 75 -6.26 30.96 12.32
N ALA A 76 -6.29 30.17 13.40
CA ALA A 76 -5.21 29.25 13.75
C ALA A 76 -5.79 27.85 13.98
N ILE A 77 -5.36 26.88 13.18
CA ILE A 77 -5.69 25.46 13.37
C ILE A 77 -4.42 24.78 13.87
N ALA A 78 -4.47 24.32 15.12
CA ALA A 78 -3.38 23.62 15.78
C ALA A 78 -3.84 22.19 16.06
N LYS A 79 -3.20 21.22 15.42
CA LYS A 79 -3.45 19.81 15.70
C LYS A 79 -2.16 18.99 15.49
N PRO A 80 -2.01 17.85 16.18
CA PRO A 80 -0.87 16.98 15.97
C PRO A 80 -0.81 16.48 14.52
N LEU A 81 0.40 16.16 14.05
CA LEU A 81 0.63 15.64 12.70
C LEU A 81 -0.22 14.40 12.42
N SER A 82 -0.36 13.51 13.40
CA SER A 82 -1.25 12.34 13.36
C SER A 82 -2.70 12.70 13.02
N GLY A 83 -3.19 13.79 13.61
CA GLY A 83 -4.52 14.31 13.33
C GLY A 83 -4.63 14.85 11.90
N TRP A 84 -3.64 15.59 11.40
CA TRP A 84 -3.64 16.08 10.02
C TRP A 84 -3.69 14.94 9.01
N ILE A 85 -2.90 13.88 9.24
CA ILE A 85 -2.85 12.71 8.35
C ILE A 85 -4.21 12.00 8.33
N ASN A 86 -4.83 11.78 9.49
CA ASN A 86 -6.14 11.11 9.57
C ASN A 86 -7.23 11.90 8.81
N ASP A 87 -7.33 13.20 9.06
CA ASP A 87 -8.32 14.06 8.40
C ASP A 87 -8.12 14.15 6.88
N ALA A 88 -6.89 14.04 6.39
CA ALA A 88 -6.58 14.08 4.95
C ALA A 88 -6.75 12.71 4.27
N LEU A 89 -6.35 11.64 4.95
CA LEU A 89 -6.37 10.28 4.40
C LEU A 89 -7.80 9.75 4.28
N MET A 90 -8.71 10.10 5.20
CA MET A 90 -10.09 9.63 5.16
C MET A 90 -10.85 10.08 3.90
N PRO A 91 -10.90 11.37 3.53
CA PRO A 91 -11.49 11.82 2.27
C PRO A 91 -10.80 11.24 1.03
N LEU A 92 -9.47 11.08 1.07
CA LEU A 92 -8.71 10.49 -0.04
C LEU A 92 -9.07 9.01 -0.25
N PHE A 93 -9.24 8.25 0.83
CA PHE A 93 -9.69 6.86 0.78
C PHE A 93 -11.09 6.75 0.16
N PHE A 94 -12.02 7.61 0.57
CA PHE A 94 -13.35 7.68 -0.02
C PHE A 94 -13.31 8.06 -1.50
N LEU A 95 -12.43 8.99 -1.90
CA LEU A 95 -12.25 9.36 -3.30
C LEU A 95 -11.78 8.16 -4.14
N ILE A 96 -10.79 7.41 -3.66
CA ILE A 96 -10.24 6.25 -4.38
C ILE A 96 -11.29 5.15 -4.54
N ILE A 97 -12.04 4.83 -3.49
CA ILE A 97 -13.09 3.81 -3.54
C ILE A 97 -14.27 4.26 -4.42
N GLY A 98 -14.66 5.54 -4.34
CA GLY A 98 -15.79 6.07 -5.10
C GLY A 98 -15.56 6.17 -6.61
N THR A 99 -14.31 6.09 -7.08
CA THR A 99 -14.02 6.12 -8.53
C THR A 99 -14.35 4.81 -9.26
N ASP A 100 -14.46 3.69 -8.54
CA ASP A 100 -14.65 2.36 -9.14
C ASP A 100 -16.14 2.03 -9.36
N GLU A 101 -17.03 2.66 -8.60
CA GLU A 101 -18.47 2.32 -8.59
C GLU A 101 -19.30 2.96 -9.72
N ASN A 102 -18.71 3.80 -10.59
CA ASN A 102 -19.46 4.59 -11.58
C ASN A 102 -19.24 4.18 -13.06
N GLY A 103 -18.59 3.03 -13.32
CA GLY A 103 -18.09 2.67 -14.65
C GLY A 103 -18.83 1.59 -15.46
N GLY A 104 -19.88 0.93 -14.94
CA GLY A 104 -20.38 -0.29 -15.60
C GLY A 104 -21.86 -0.68 -15.47
N ALA A 105 -22.70 0.06 -14.75
CA ALA A 105 -24.08 -0.39 -14.48
C ALA A 105 -25.17 0.33 -15.29
N ILE A 106 -24.83 1.33 -16.12
CA ILE A 106 -25.82 2.16 -16.83
C ILE A 106 -25.98 1.85 -18.32
N PHE A 107 -25.33 0.81 -18.86
CA PHE A 107 -25.40 0.43 -20.28
C PHE A 107 -25.75 -1.05 -20.55
N ASP A 108 -26.43 -1.74 -19.64
CA ASP A 108 -27.20 -2.96 -20.01
C ASP A 108 -28.71 -2.70 -19.96
N HIS A 109 -29.13 -1.69 -20.73
CA HIS A 109 -30.53 -1.52 -21.08
C HIS A 109 -30.66 -1.58 -22.60
N GLY A 110 -30.88 -2.80 -23.10
CA GLY A 110 -31.50 -3.00 -24.41
C GLY A 110 -30.66 -3.76 -25.44
N SER A 111 -30.60 -5.09 -25.33
CA SER A 111 -30.74 -5.97 -26.51
C SER A 111 -30.93 -7.43 -26.08
N GLY A 112 -32.12 -7.97 -26.31
CA GLY A 112 -32.47 -9.38 -26.06
C GLY A 112 -33.84 -9.48 -25.40
N GLY A 113 -34.94 -9.33 -26.12
CA GLY A 113 -35.27 -10.18 -27.27
C GLY A 113 -36.50 -10.99 -26.89
N ILE A 114 -37.64 -10.53 -27.41
CA ILE A 114 -38.95 -11.16 -27.43
C ILE A 114 -38.81 -12.64 -27.83
N VAL A 115 -38.75 -13.57 -26.87
CA VAL A 115 -38.72 -15.04 -27.12
C VAL A 115 -39.75 -15.81 -26.28
N LEU A 116 -40.57 -15.15 -25.45
CA LEU A 116 -41.56 -15.84 -24.60
C LEU A 116 -43.01 -15.84 -25.10
N LEU A 117 -43.30 -15.41 -26.32
CA LEU A 117 -44.67 -15.37 -26.89
C LEU A 117 -44.95 -16.40 -28.00
N ARG A 118 -44.11 -17.45 -28.13
CA ARG A 118 -44.32 -18.50 -29.15
C ARG A 118 -44.45 -19.93 -28.60
N ALA A 119 -45.02 -20.06 -27.40
CA ALA A 119 -45.40 -21.33 -26.80
C ALA A 119 -46.74 -21.22 -26.05
N ALA A 120 -47.81 -20.86 -26.79
CA ALA A 120 -49.20 -21.01 -26.37
C ALA A 120 -50.05 -21.30 -27.62
#